data_AF-A0A3D4PQW6-F1
#
_entry.id   AF-A0A3D4PQW6-F1
#
_cell.length_a   1.000
_cell.length_b   1.000
_cell.length_c   1.000
_cell.angle_alpha   90.00
_cell.angle_beta   90.00
_cell.angle_gamma   90.00
#
_symmetry.space_group_name_H-M   'P 1'
#
loop_
_entity.id
_entity.type
_entity.pdbx_description
1 polymer ?
#
loop_
_entity_poly.entity_id
_entity_poly.type
_entity_poly.pdbx_seq_one_letter_code
_entity_poly.pdbx_strand_id
1 'polypeptide(L)'
;MLEVREWSRSDTARFLRIPTQGDDKHSRGVVALRTGTDAYPGAAVLGVEATWRAGAGFVRFVGAGRVADAVLARRPETVAAPDIGSTRVDAWIIGSGTDAADRSSHEAAALRSILTGEVPVVVDAGALDLAQEATAPVLVTPHAGEFARLRAQLGIGP
;
A
#
# COMPACT_ATOMS: atom_id res chain seq x y z
N MET A 1 -31.26 -7.80 -1.92
CA MET A 1 -30.27 -8.22 -2.94
C MET A 1 -29.41 -7.00 -3.21
N LEU A 2 -28.09 -7.07 -3.00
CA LEU A 2 -27.21 -5.96 -3.34
C LEU A 2 -27.16 -5.87 -4.86
N GLU A 3 -27.48 -4.70 -5.40
CA GLU A 3 -27.38 -4.45 -6.83
C GLU A 3 -25.91 -4.20 -7.16
N VAL A 4 -25.24 -5.22 -7.72
CA VAL A 4 -23.85 -5.11 -8.16
C VAL A 4 -23.87 -4.59 -9.58
N ARG A 5 -23.26 -3.42 -9.79
CA ARG A 5 -23.07 -2.82 -11.12
C ARG A 5 -21.67 -3.11 -11.62
N GLU A 6 -21.55 -3.44 -12.91
CA GLU A 6 -20.27 -3.54 -13.59
C GLU A 6 -19.55 -2.18 -13.66
N TRP A 7 -18.28 -2.17 -13.27
CA TRP A 7 -17.45 -0.97 -13.35
C TRP A 7 -16.87 -0.80 -14.75
N SER A 8 -17.31 0.24 -15.46
CA SER A 8 -16.98 0.44 -16.87
C SER A 8 -15.74 1.31 -17.09
N ARG A 9 -15.23 1.32 -18.32
CA ARG A 9 -14.18 2.27 -18.75
C ARG A 9 -14.58 3.73 -18.50
N SER A 10 -15.84 4.10 -18.72
CA SER A 10 -16.30 5.47 -18.49
C SER A 10 -16.33 5.83 -17.01
N ASP A 11 -16.58 4.86 -16.14
CA ASP A 11 -16.48 5.07 -14.69
C ASP A 11 -15.01 5.33 -14.31
N THR A 12 -14.06 4.51 -14.80
CA THR A 12 -12.62 4.72 -14.58
C THR A 12 -12.09 6.05 -15.14
N ALA A 13 -12.50 6.44 -16.34
CA ALA A 13 -11.98 7.62 -17.03
C ALA A 13 -12.17 8.91 -16.22
N ARG A 14 -13.20 8.98 -15.37
CA ARG A 14 -13.51 10.13 -14.51
C ARG A 14 -12.49 10.35 -13.38
N PHE A 15 -11.68 9.34 -13.06
CA PHE A 15 -10.67 9.40 -12.00
C PHE A 15 -9.26 9.67 -12.53
N LEU A 16 -9.05 9.59 -13.85
CA LEU A 16 -7.76 9.88 -14.47
C LEU A 16 -7.57 11.40 -14.59
N ARG A 17 -6.51 11.91 -13.95
CA ARG A 17 -6.16 13.34 -13.99
C ARG A 17 -5.06 13.58 -15.03
N ILE A 18 -5.37 14.41 -16.03
CA ILE A 18 -4.40 14.85 -17.03
C ILE A 18 -3.47 15.88 -16.39
N PRO A 19 -2.14 15.74 -16.52
CA PRO A 19 -1.20 16.73 -15.99
C PRO A 19 -1.46 18.14 -16.53
N THR A 20 -1.34 19.14 -15.67
CA THR A 20 -1.42 20.57 -16.05
C THR A 20 -0.13 21.32 -15.75
N GLN A 21 0.01 22.56 -16.26
CA GLN A 21 1.17 23.40 -15.96
C GLN A 21 1.29 23.79 -14.47
N GLY A 22 0.19 23.72 -13.72
CA GLY A 22 0.18 24.00 -12.29
C GLY A 22 0.56 22.79 -11.43
N ASP A 23 0.77 21.62 -12.03
CA ASP A 23 1.06 20.40 -11.28
C ASP A 23 2.54 20.35 -10.88
N ASP A 24 2.77 20.01 -9.62
CA ASP A 24 4.06 19.57 -9.11
C ASP A 24 3.98 18.13 -8.52
N LYS A 25 5.13 17.59 -8.11
CA LYS A 25 5.26 16.24 -7.55
C LYS A 25 4.38 15.99 -6.31
N HIS A 26 4.03 17.01 -5.54
CA HIS A 26 3.18 16.88 -4.36
C HIS A 26 1.69 17.05 -4.70
N SER A 27 1.35 17.90 -5.67
CA SER A 27 -0.02 18.05 -6.18
C SER A 27 -0.57 16.77 -6.81
N ARG A 28 0.34 15.92 -7.29
CA ARG A 28 0.10 14.62 -7.92
C ARG A 28 0.10 13.45 -6.92
N GLY A 29 0.16 13.75 -5.63
CA GLY A 29 0.10 12.79 -4.53
C GLY A 29 1.44 12.14 -4.19
N VAL A 30 1.70 12.03 -2.89
CA VAL A 30 2.82 11.31 -2.29
C VAL A 30 2.35 9.96 -1.77
N VAL A 31 2.79 8.88 -2.40
CA VAL A 31 2.43 7.51 -1.99
C VAL A 31 3.61 6.85 -1.30
N ALA A 32 3.39 6.36 -0.09
CA ALA A 32 4.38 5.60 0.65
C ALA A 32 4.07 4.10 0.64
N LEU A 33 5.12 3.28 0.51
CA LEU A 33 5.01 1.84 0.50
C LEU A 33 5.86 1.26 1.62
N ARG A 34 5.27 0.38 2.44
CA ARG A 34 5.98 -0.48 3.37
C ARG A 34 5.62 -1.93 3.04
N THR A 35 6.32 -2.46 2.05
CA THR A 35 6.04 -3.75 1.41
C THR A 35 7.34 -4.48 1.12
N GLY A 36 7.22 -5.77 0.86
CA GLY A 36 8.34 -6.65 0.59
C GLY A 36 9.09 -7.02 1.87
N THR A 37 9.64 -8.22 1.82
CA THR A 37 10.62 -8.70 2.79
C THR A 37 11.85 -9.12 2.04
N ASP A 38 12.87 -9.48 2.79
CA ASP A 38 14.02 -10.18 2.27
C ASP A 38 13.58 -11.37 1.40
N ALA A 39 12.72 -12.26 1.91
CA ALA A 39 12.27 -13.45 1.16
C ALA A 39 11.44 -13.10 -0.10
N TYR A 40 10.75 -11.96 -0.10
CA TYR A 40 9.85 -11.55 -1.18
C TYR A 40 10.13 -10.09 -1.64
N PRO A 41 11.34 -9.79 -2.17
CA PRO A 41 11.71 -8.42 -2.51
C PRO A 41 10.95 -7.94 -3.75
N GLY A 42 10.54 -8.86 -4.62
CA GLY A 42 9.78 -8.57 -5.83
C GLY A 42 8.42 -7.90 -5.54
N ALA A 43 7.82 -8.13 -4.37
CA ALA A 43 6.57 -7.48 -4.00
C ALA A 43 6.74 -5.95 -3.89
N ALA A 44 7.82 -5.51 -3.25
CA ALA A 44 8.17 -4.09 -3.17
C ALA A 44 8.43 -3.49 -4.56
N VAL A 45 9.21 -4.20 -5.39
CA VAL A 45 9.54 -3.75 -6.75
C VAL A 45 8.29 -3.56 -7.61
N LEU A 46 7.39 -4.55 -7.60
CA LEU A 46 6.13 -4.49 -8.35
C LEU A 46 5.21 -3.38 -7.84
N GLY A 47 5.07 -3.24 -6.51
CA GLY A 47 4.25 -2.21 -5.89
C GLY A 47 4.75 -0.79 -6.21
N VAL A 48 6.05 -0.56 -6.08
CA VAL A 48 6.66 0.75 -6.40
C VAL A 48 6.52 1.07 -7.89
N GLU A 49 6.79 0.09 -8.76
CA GLU A 49 6.62 0.27 -10.21
C GLU A 49 5.16 0.58 -10.59
N ALA A 50 4.20 -0.14 -9.99
CA ALA A 50 2.78 0.11 -10.21
C ALA A 50 2.36 1.50 -9.73
N THR A 51 2.88 1.95 -8.59
CA THR A 51 2.60 3.26 -8.02
C THR A 51 3.05 4.40 -8.95
N TRP A 52 4.27 4.29 -9.50
CA TRP A 52 4.75 5.24 -10.50
C TRP A 52 3.88 5.22 -11.77
N ARG A 53 3.53 4.04 -12.27
CA ARG A 53 2.67 3.89 -13.45
C ARG A 53 1.24 4.39 -13.25
N ALA A 54 0.73 4.34 -12.02
CA ALA A 54 -0.57 4.90 -11.65
C ALA A 54 -0.57 6.43 -11.61
N GLY A 55 0.61 7.06 -11.69
CA GLY A 55 0.76 8.51 -11.82
C GLY A 55 1.01 9.26 -10.51
N ALA A 56 1.39 8.57 -9.43
CA ALA A 56 1.86 9.25 -8.22
C ALA A 56 2.99 10.23 -8.58
N GLY A 57 2.93 11.43 -8.01
CA GLY A 57 3.95 12.46 -8.24
C GLY A 57 5.23 12.22 -7.45
N PHE A 58 5.11 11.55 -6.31
CA PHE A 58 6.23 11.18 -5.45
C PHE A 58 5.99 9.79 -4.85
N VAL A 59 6.99 8.91 -4.95
CA VAL A 59 6.92 7.57 -4.36
C VAL A 59 8.01 7.42 -3.29
N ARG A 60 7.56 7.09 -2.08
CA ARG A 60 8.40 6.84 -0.92
C ARG A 60 8.40 5.34 -0.62
N PHE A 61 9.55 4.69 -0.70
CA PHE A 61 9.70 3.30 -0.26
C PHE A 61 10.30 3.26 1.14
N VAL A 62 9.60 2.63 2.08
CA VAL A 62 10.03 2.47 3.47
C VAL A 62 10.60 1.07 3.65
N GLY A 63 11.92 0.99 3.66
CA GLY A 63 12.68 -0.26 3.70
C GLY A 63 14.17 0.00 3.55
N ALA A 64 14.97 -1.04 3.75
CA ALA A 64 16.44 -0.98 3.69
C ALA A 64 17.02 -2.27 3.10
N GLY A 65 18.34 -2.28 2.88
CA GLY A 65 19.07 -3.45 2.40
C GLY A 65 18.61 -3.92 1.03
N ARG A 66 18.62 -5.24 0.82
CA ARG A 66 18.42 -5.85 -0.52
C ARG A 66 17.11 -5.48 -1.20
N VAL A 67 16.05 -5.24 -0.42
CA VAL A 67 14.75 -4.85 -0.95
C VAL A 67 14.81 -3.42 -1.50
N ALA A 68 15.43 -2.50 -0.75
CA ALA A 68 15.63 -1.12 -1.19
C ALA A 68 16.54 -1.05 -2.42
N ASP A 69 17.63 -1.84 -2.43
CA ASP A 69 18.55 -1.91 -3.57
C ASP A 69 17.83 -2.40 -4.84
N ALA A 70 16.99 -3.44 -4.72
CA ALA A 70 16.20 -3.95 -5.84
C ALA A 70 15.18 -2.93 -6.37
N VAL A 71 14.53 -2.19 -5.46
CA VAL A 71 13.62 -1.08 -5.81
C VAL A 71 14.37 0.00 -6.59
N LEU A 72 15.50 0.47 -6.08
CA LEU A 72 16.29 1.54 -6.70
C LEU A 72 16.90 1.10 -8.03
N ALA A 73 17.30 -0.16 -8.17
CA ALA A 73 17.79 -0.71 -9.44
C ALA A 73 16.71 -0.69 -10.54
N ARG A 74 15.43 -0.85 -10.18
CA ARG A 74 14.31 -0.86 -11.12
C ARG A 74 13.68 0.52 -11.36
N ARG A 75 13.56 1.32 -10.30
CA ARG A 75 12.91 2.64 -10.25
C ARG A 75 13.76 3.63 -9.45
N PRO A 76 14.88 4.12 -10.02
CA PRO A 76 15.82 5.01 -9.32
C PRO A 76 15.23 6.36 -8.91
N GLU A 77 14.08 6.74 -9.46
CA GLU A 77 13.33 7.95 -9.10
C GLU A 77 12.65 7.83 -7.71
N THR A 78 12.60 6.61 -7.15
CA THR A 78 11.99 6.32 -5.85
C THR A 78 12.87 6.80 -4.71
N VAL A 79 12.28 7.41 -3.68
CA VAL A 79 13.00 7.76 -2.45
C VAL A 79 12.89 6.61 -1.45
N ALA A 80 13.97 5.83 -1.31
CA ALA A 80 14.05 4.71 -0.39
C ALA A 80 14.78 5.09 0.91
N ALA A 81 14.22 4.72 2.07
CA ALA A 81 14.90 4.83 3.36
C ALA A 81 14.15 4.02 4.45
N PRO A 82 14.75 3.79 5.62
CA PRO A 82 14.17 2.95 6.68
C PRO A 82 12.84 3.47 7.28
N ASP A 83 12.62 4.78 7.26
CA ASP A 83 11.42 5.47 7.74
C ASP A 83 11.00 6.59 6.78
N ILE A 84 9.91 7.34 7.06
CA ILE A 84 9.43 8.44 6.20
C ILE A 84 10.05 9.81 6.53
N GLY A 85 10.75 9.96 7.66
CA GLY A 85 11.23 11.24 8.17
C GLY A 85 10.10 12.29 8.27
N SER A 86 10.35 13.49 7.74
CA SER A 86 9.36 14.58 7.64
C SER A 86 8.55 14.57 6.34
N THR A 87 8.60 13.49 5.56
CA THR A 87 7.89 13.40 4.27
C THR A 87 6.39 13.34 4.53
N ARG A 88 5.64 14.33 4.03
CA ARG A 88 4.18 14.27 3.97
C ARG A 88 3.75 13.13 3.06
N VAL A 89 2.88 12.25 3.55
CA VAL A 89 2.29 11.13 2.79
C VAL A 89 0.82 11.41 2.55
N ASP A 90 0.33 11.16 1.34
CA ASP A 90 -1.09 11.28 0.96
C ASP A 90 -1.82 9.93 0.96
N ALA A 91 -1.10 8.81 0.78
CA ALA A 91 -1.64 7.47 0.88
C ALA A 91 -0.54 6.43 1.18
N TRP A 92 -0.94 5.32 1.81
CA TRP A 92 -0.06 4.18 2.10
C TRP A 92 -0.45 2.92 1.36
N ILE A 93 0.54 2.08 1.05
CA ILE A 93 0.35 0.70 0.61
C ILE A 93 1.21 -0.20 1.51
N ILE A 94 0.59 -1.19 2.14
CA ILE A 94 1.27 -2.07 3.10
C ILE A 94 0.95 -3.55 2.90
N GLY A 95 1.87 -4.40 3.34
CA GLY A 95 1.62 -5.84 3.57
C GLY A 95 1.95 -6.79 2.42
N SER A 96 1.93 -6.36 1.15
CA SER A 96 2.37 -7.22 0.05
C SER A 96 3.80 -7.74 0.28
N GLY A 97 4.03 -9.05 0.13
CA GLY A 97 5.33 -9.68 0.35
C GLY A 97 5.74 -9.85 1.82
N THR A 98 4.80 -9.66 2.76
CA THR A 98 4.95 -10.02 4.17
C THR A 98 4.00 -11.16 4.53
N ASP A 99 4.30 -11.88 5.60
CA ASP A 99 3.39 -12.86 6.22
C ASP A 99 3.18 -12.44 7.68
N ALA A 100 1.93 -12.48 8.14
CA ALA A 100 1.58 -12.16 9.51
C ALA A 100 2.26 -13.11 10.52
N ALA A 101 2.53 -14.37 10.13
CA ALA A 101 3.20 -15.36 10.97
C ALA A 101 4.69 -15.05 11.19
N ASP A 102 5.36 -14.47 10.19
CA ASP A 102 6.79 -14.15 10.21
C ASP A 102 7.08 -12.68 10.57
N ARG A 103 6.02 -11.88 10.78
CA ARG A 103 6.12 -10.45 11.04
C ARG A 103 6.64 -10.20 12.45
N SER A 104 7.74 -9.45 12.57
CA SER A 104 8.29 -9.03 13.86
C SER A 104 7.33 -8.09 14.62
N SER A 105 7.48 -8.01 15.94
CA SER A 105 6.72 -7.07 16.78
C SER A 105 6.97 -5.62 16.39
N HIS A 106 8.21 -5.28 15.99
CA HIS A 106 8.56 -3.96 15.50
C HIS A 106 7.83 -3.63 14.19
N GLU A 107 7.80 -4.57 13.24
CA GLU A 107 7.07 -4.40 11.99
C GLU A 107 5.56 -4.26 12.24
N ALA A 108 4.99 -5.11 13.10
CA ALA A 108 3.58 -5.01 13.47
C ALA A 108 3.23 -3.64 14.11
N ALA A 109 4.12 -3.10 14.96
CA ALA A 109 3.94 -1.77 15.54
C ALA A 109 4.01 -0.66 14.48
N ALA A 110 4.93 -0.75 13.53
CA ALA A 110 5.04 0.19 12.43
C ALA A 110 3.78 0.18 11.54
N LEU A 111 3.27 -1.00 11.19
CA LEU A 111 2.03 -1.13 10.42
C LEU A 111 0.82 -0.58 11.18
N ARG A 112 0.69 -0.87 12.48
CA ARG A 112 -0.37 -0.27 13.31
C ARG A 112 -0.31 1.25 13.34
N SER A 113 0.89 1.82 13.48
CA SER A 113 1.06 3.28 13.44
C SER A 113 0.59 3.89 12.11
N ILE A 114 0.77 3.19 10.99
CA ILE A 114 0.25 3.61 9.68
C ILE A 114 -1.29 3.52 9.68
N LEU A 115 -1.85 2.41 10.18
CA LEU A 115 -3.29 2.14 10.23
C LEU A 115 -4.06 3.05 11.20
N THR A 116 -3.38 3.68 12.16
CA THR A 116 -3.95 4.69 13.06
C THR A 116 -3.71 6.13 12.59
N GLY A 117 -3.15 6.31 11.39
CA GLY A 117 -2.92 7.63 10.79
C GLY A 117 -4.19 8.29 10.24
N GLU A 118 -4.01 9.42 9.55
CA GLU A 118 -5.12 10.22 9.02
C GLU A 118 -5.37 10.00 7.52
N VAL A 119 -4.46 9.33 6.81
CA VAL A 119 -4.51 9.19 5.36
C VAL A 119 -4.93 7.79 4.92
N PRO A 120 -5.50 7.62 3.72
CA PRO A 120 -5.93 6.32 3.23
C PRO A 120 -4.81 5.28 3.16
N VAL A 121 -5.13 4.02 3.51
CA VAL A 121 -4.19 2.89 3.49
C VAL A 121 -4.76 1.75 2.67
N VAL A 122 -4.01 1.28 1.67
CA VAL A 122 -4.25 0.01 1.00
C VAL A 122 -3.57 -1.09 1.82
N VAL A 123 -4.35 -2.04 2.31
CA VAL A 123 -3.90 -3.13 3.18
C VAL A 123 -4.02 -4.44 2.42
N ASP A 124 -2.88 -5.10 2.21
CA ASP A 124 -2.79 -6.31 1.42
C ASP A 124 -2.06 -7.43 2.18
N ALA A 125 -2.27 -8.68 1.76
CA ALA A 125 -1.55 -9.86 2.21
C ALA A 125 -1.26 -9.91 3.73
N GLY A 126 0.02 -9.91 4.14
CA GLY A 126 0.47 -10.07 5.51
C GLY A 126 0.18 -8.88 6.44
N ALA A 127 -0.57 -7.87 6.00
CA ALA A 127 -1.11 -6.80 6.85
C ALA A 127 -2.63 -6.89 7.08
N LEU A 128 -3.34 -7.78 6.38
CA LEU A 128 -4.80 -7.86 6.43
C LEU A 128 -5.34 -8.16 7.84
N ASP A 129 -4.61 -8.94 8.64
CA ASP A 129 -4.99 -9.29 10.00
C ASP A 129 -5.05 -8.08 10.94
N LEU A 130 -4.30 -7.02 10.64
CA LEU A 130 -4.28 -5.77 11.40
C LEU A 130 -5.35 -4.77 10.95
N ALA A 131 -6.02 -5.00 9.81
CA ALA A 131 -6.98 -4.04 9.25
C ALA A 131 -8.16 -3.74 10.19
N GLN A 132 -8.53 -4.69 11.05
CA GLN A 132 -9.58 -4.51 12.06
C GLN A 132 -9.23 -3.48 13.15
N GLU A 133 -7.94 -3.20 13.35
CA GLU A 133 -7.45 -2.22 14.32
C GLU A 133 -7.36 -0.80 13.74
N ALA A 134 -7.65 -0.65 12.43
CA ALA A 134 -7.44 0.61 11.73
C ALA A 134 -8.47 1.68 12.11
N THR A 135 -7.98 2.90 12.33
CA THR A 135 -8.82 4.11 12.43
C THR A 135 -8.69 4.99 11.19
N ALA A 136 -7.63 4.79 10.39
CA ALA A 136 -7.47 5.42 9.08
C ALA A 136 -8.52 4.86 8.08
N PRO A 137 -8.84 5.61 7.00
CA PRO A 137 -9.58 5.04 5.88
C PRO A 137 -8.81 3.87 5.25
N VAL A 138 -9.39 2.68 5.21
CA VAL A 138 -8.71 1.49 4.66
C VAL A 138 -9.39 0.92 3.42
N LEU A 139 -8.59 0.48 2.46
CA LEU A 139 -8.98 -0.39 1.35
C LEU A 139 -8.25 -1.73 1.53
N VAL A 140 -8.99 -2.79 1.82
CA VAL A 140 -8.43 -4.15 1.95
C VAL A 140 -8.51 -4.88 0.61
N THR A 141 -7.49 -5.67 0.27
CA THR A 141 -7.40 -6.39 -1.02
C THR A 141 -7.28 -7.91 -0.90
N PRO A 142 -8.11 -8.59 -0.08
CA PRO A 142 -7.97 -10.03 0.13
C PRO A 142 -8.34 -10.83 -1.13
N HIS A 143 -7.55 -11.85 -1.46
CA HIS A 143 -8.01 -12.93 -2.32
C HIS A 143 -9.02 -13.84 -1.57
N ALA A 144 -9.63 -14.83 -2.25
CA ALA A 144 -10.69 -15.66 -1.65
C ALA A 144 -10.32 -16.32 -0.30
N GLY A 145 -9.15 -16.97 -0.22
CA GLY A 145 -8.64 -17.55 1.03
C GLY A 145 -8.33 -16.53 2.13
N GLU A 146 -7.75 -15.37 1.79
CA GLU A 146 -7.55 -14.28 2.75
C GLU A 146 -8.87 -13.73 3.28
N PHE A 147 -9.86 -13.57 2.40
CA PHE A 147 -11.18 -13.08 2.76
C PHE A 147 -11.87 -14.05 3.72
N ALA A 148 -11.78 -15.36 3.48
CA ALA A 148 -12.31 -16.37 4.39
C ALA A 148 -11.66 -16.28 5.79
N ARG A 149 -10.33 -16.12 5.86
CA ARG A 149 -9.61 -15.93 7.13
C ARG A 149 -10.04 -14.65 7.84
N LEU A 150 -10.11 -13.54 7.11
CA LEU A 150 -10.52 -12.25 7.66
C LEU A 150 -11.95 -12.28 8.20
N ARG A 151 -12.89 -12.90 7.47
CA ARG A 151 -14.26 -13.11 7.95
C ARG A 151 -14.32 -13.90 9.24
N ALA A 152 -13.57 -15.00 9.32
CA ALA A 152 -13.50 -15.82 10.52
C ALA A 152 -12.95 -15.01 11.73
N GLN A 153 -11.91 -14.20 11.52
CA GLN A 153 -11.35 -13.31 12.55
C GLN A 153 -12.36 -12.27 13.02
N LEU A 154 -13.16 -11.72 12.11
CA LEU A 154 -14.20 -10.75 12.42
C LEU A 154 -15.48 -11.37 12.99
N GLY A 155 -15.53 -12.69 13.19
CA GLY A 155 -16.73 -13.39 13.65
C GLY A 155 -17.89 -13.37 12.64
N ILE A 156 -17.61 -13.08 11.37
CA ILE A 156 -18.60 -13.08 10.30
C ILE A 156 -18.71 -14.53 9.80
N GLY A 157 -19.79 -15.21 10.19
CA GLY A 157 -20.10 -16.58 9.74
C GLY A 157 -20.19 -16.70 8.21
N PRO A 158 -20.20 -17.92 7.65
CA PRO A 158 -20.09 -18.19 6.20
C PRO A 158 -21.18 -17.52 5.36
#